data_AF-A0A954XBS6-F1
#
_entry.id   AF-A0A954XBS6-F1
#
_cell.length_a   1.000
_cell.length_b   1.000
_cell.length_c   1.000
_cell.angle_alpha   90.00
_cell.angle_beta   90.00
_cell.angle_gamma   90.00
#
_symmetry.space_group_name_H-M   'P 1'
#
loop_
_entity.id
_entity.type
_entity.pdbx_description
1 polymer ?
#
loop_
_entity_poly.entity_id
_entity_poly.type
_entity_poly.pdbx_seq_one_letter_code
_entity_poly.pdbx_strand_id
1 'polypeptide(L)'
;MNPQLTWHASLPASRLHAAWAAAAGRAIVDPTLRERVAQPGLALAREMAACGWPAEAAWTHLVALSPGVPNPRELTELVWRKLRGGSCPNEAAVAISGHLRAILSAGDDEAQSARQLELRTRPLREQWEARGPGLMRALADFTEPDLLVERADVLVVSPATGGDGRAHALYNSVRIEGLLANADPRLPEVVRLGWLLAQLNLELPIFSEQVDQRRLPRLGELATLPAILRAAEEVELARLDAATVQLALDSWHITAPPLAELPALLLSWWSTYQAGRPRWAIALRALDQMLTGG
;
A
#
# COMPACT_ATOMS: atom_id res chain seq x y z
N MET A 1 -1.05 21.29 -4.92
CA MET A 1 -0.65 21.15 -3.50
C MET A 1 0.53 20.20 -3.43
N ASN A 2 1.50 20.38 -2.53
CA ASN A 2 2.65 19.46 -2.39
C ASN A 2 2.55 18.77 -1.01
N PRO A 3 2.36 17.43 -0.95
CA PRO A 3 2.21 16.75 0.33
C PRO A 3 3.51 16.83 1.15
N GLN A 4 3.39 17.15 2.43
CA GLN A 4 4.50 17.08 3.38
C GLN A 4 4.67 15.62 3.83
N LEU A 5 5.76 14.99 3.43
CA LEU A 5 6.03 13.59 3.75
C LEU A 5 6.97 13.46 4.96
N THR A 6 6.58 12.61 5.91
CA THR A 6 7.45 12.18 7.01
C THR A 6 7.91 10.75 6.74
N TRP A 7 9.22 10.53 6.68
CA TRP A 7 9.80 9.25 6.26
C TRP A 7 10.21 8.42 7.48
N HIS A 8 9.82 7.15 7.48
CA HIS A 8 10.10 6.20 8.57
C HIS A 8 10.73 4.92 8.00
N ALA A 9 12.01 4.69 8.27
CA ALA A 9 12.64 3.39 8.05
C ALA A 9 12.26 2.43 9.20
N SER A 10 11.24 1.58 8.99
CA SER A 10 10.68 0.77 10.08
C SER A 10 11.00 -0.72 9.97
N LEU A 11 11.85 -1.21 10.88
CA LEU A 11 12.13 -2.65 11.02
C LEU A 11 10.91 -3.46 11.51
N PRO A 12 10.13 -3.02 12.52
CA PRO A 12 8.88 -3.69 12.89
C PRO A 12 7.94 -3.86 11.70
N ALA A 13 7.73 -2.78 10.93
CA ALA A 13 6.87 -2.83 9.74
C ALA A 13 7.46 -3.74 8.66
N SER A 14 8.79 -3.77 8.51
CA SER A 14 9.48 -4.67 7.58
C SER A 14 9.24 -6.14 7.89
N ARG A 15 9.39 -6.53 9.17
CA ARG A 15 9.19 -7.91 9.62
C ARG A 15 7.73 -8.36 9.47
N LEU A 16 6.79 -7.48 9.81
CA LEU A 16 5.36 -7.76 9.64
C LEU A 16 4.93 -7.79 8.16
N HIS A 17 5.49 -6.91 7.32
CA HIS A 17 5.28 -6.93 5.87
C HIS A 17 5.77 -8.25 5.26
N ALA A 18 6.97 -8.71 5.62
CA ALA A 18 7.48 -9.99 5.16
C ALA A 18 6.65 -11.18 5.69
N ALA A 19 6.22 -11.16 6.95
CA ALA A 19 5.35 -12.18 7.51
C ALA A 19 3.98 -12.24 6.81
N TRP A 20 3.40 -11.08 6.49
CA TRP A 20 2.19 -10.98 5.67
C TRP A 20 2.41 -11.56 4.28
N ALA A 21 3.50 -11.21 3.61
CA ALA A 21 3.83 -11.71 2.28
C ALA A 21 3.92 -13.25 2.28
N ALA A 22 4.61 -13.85 3.26
CA ALA A 22 4.64 -15.30 3.44
C ALA A 22 3.25 -15.89 3.69
N ALA A 23 2.45 -15.30 4.58
CA ALA A 23 1.11 -15.77 4.88
C ALA A 23 0.16 -15.70 3.68
N ALA A 24 0.37 -14.72 2.78
CA ALA A 24 -0.35 -14.57 1.52
C ALA A 24 0.19 -15.48 0.40
N GLY A 25 1.19 -16.33 0.67
CA GLY A 25 1.81 -17.20 -0.32
C GLY A 25 2.67 -16.46 -1.36
N ARG A 26 3.06 -15.22 -1.09
CA ARG A 26 3.94 -14.44 -1.96
C ARG A 26 5.38 -14.94 -1.82
N ALA A 27 6.12 -14.91 -2.92
CA ALA A 27 7.54 -15.22 -2.91
C ALA A 27 8.31 -14.11 -2.18
N ILE A 28 8.95 -14.47 -1.07
CA ILE A 28 9.90 -13.57 -0.40
C ILE A 28 11.24 -13.67 -1.10
N VAL A 29 11.89 -12.58 -1.49
CA VAL A 29 13.17 -12.59 -2.24
C VAL A 29 14.37 -12.95 -1.37
N ASP A 30 14.41 -12.47 -0.13
CA ASP A 30 15.47 -12.76 0.84
C ASP A 30 15.23 -14.13 1.51
N PRO A 31 16.09 -15.14 1.26
CA PRO A 31 15.92 -16.47 1.83
C PRO A 31 16.06 -16.50 3.36
N THR A 32 16.97 -15.69 3.91
CA THR A 32 17.21 -15.62 5.36
C THR A 32 16.00 -15.02 6.06
N LEU A 33 15.44 -13.95 5.50
CA LEU A 33 14.20 -13.36 6.02
C LEU A 33 13.04 -14.35 5.92
N ARG A 34 12.89 -15.01 4.75
CA ARG A 34 11.84 -16.00 4.49
C ARG A 34 11.84 -17.12 5.53
N GLU A 35 12.99 -17.73 5.80
CA GLU A 35 13.14 -18.82 6.76
C GLU A 35 12.64 -18.44 8.17
N ARG A 36 12.84 -17.18 8.56
CA ARG A 36 12.51 -16.71 9.91
C ARG A 36 11.06 -16.27 10.07
N VAL A 37 10.49 -15.65 9.04
CA VAL A 37 9.14 -15.04 9.15
C VAL A 37 8.04 -15.93 8.59
N ALA A 38 8.37 -16.92 7.75
CA ALA A 38 7.34 -17.73 7.08
C ALA A 38 6.48 -18.52 8.06
N GLN A 39 7.09 -19.33 8.94
CA GLN A 39 6.33 -20.13 9.91
C GLN A 39 5.60 -19.26 10.93
N PRO A 40 6.22 -18.24 11.57
CA PRO A 40 5.50 -17.34 12.46
C PRO A 40 4.37 -16.56 11.78
N GLY A 41 4.57 -16.13 10.53
CA GLY A 41 3.55 -15.42 9.74
C GLY A 41 2.33 -16.30 9.43
N LEU A 42 2.55 -17.55 9.00
CA LEU A 42 1.49 -18.53 8.78
C LEU A 42 0.75 -18.87 10.07
N ALA A 43 1.48 -19.04 11.18
CA ALA A 43 0.89 -19.30 12.49
C ALA A 43 0.02 -18.14 12.95
N LEU A 44 0.51 -16.89 12.83
CA LEU A 44 -0.27 -15.70 13.14
C LEU A 44 -1.54 -15.60 12.28
N ALA A 45 -1.45 -15.89 10.97
CA ALA A 45 -2.61 -15.87 10.09
C ALA A 45 -3.70 -16.88 10.50
N ARG A 46 -3.29 -18.09 10.92
CA ARG A 46 -4.21 -19.10 11.44
C ARG A 46 -4.86 -18.67 12.75
N GLU A 47 -4.08 -18.11 13.66
CA GLU A 47 -4.56 -17.63 14.97
C GLU A 47 -5.55 -16.47 14.80
N MET A 48 -5.23 -15.52 13.92
CA MET A 48 -6.13 -14.44 13.54
C MET A 48 -7.44 -14.99 12.98
N ALA A 49 -7.39 -15.98 12.08
CA ALA A 49 -8.59 -16.62 11.54
C ALA A 49 -9.41 -17.34 12.63
N ALA A 50 -8.76 -18.06 13.54
CA ALA A 50 -9.42 -18.73 14.66
C ALA A 50 -10.11 -17.74 15.61
N CYS A 51 -9.50 -16.57 15.82
CA CYS A 51 -10.08 -15.45 16.56
C CYS A 51 -11.11 -14.64 15.76
N GLY A 52 -11.38 -15.02 14.50
CA GLY A 52 -12.29 -14.34 13.60
C GLY A 52 -11.80 -12.98 13.10
N TRP A 53 -10.50 -12.68 13.14
CA TRP A 53 -9.98 -11.42 12.61
C TRP A 53 -10.07 -11.41 11.07
N PRO A 54 -10.63 -10.35 10.44
CA PRO A 54 -10.57 -10.20 9.00
C PRO A 54 -9.11 -10.02 8.57
N ALA A 55 -8.53 -11.06 7.96
CA ALA A 55 -7.09 -11.19 7.76
C ALA A 55 -6.46 -9.96 7.08
N GLU A 56 -7.04 -9.48 5.99
CA GLU A 56 -6.52 -8.34 5.25
C GLU A 56 -6.51 -7.05 6.08
N ALA A 57 -7.63 -6.71 6.71
CA ALA A 57 -7.72 -5.52 7.55
C ALA A 57 -6.79 -5.63 8.78
N ALA A 58 -6.67 -6.82 9.37
CA ALA A 58 -5.74 -7.07 10.46
C ALA A 58 -4.28 -6.79 10.07
N TRP A 59 -3.81 -7.33 8.95
CA TRP A 59 -2.46 -7.07 8.45
C TRP A 59 -2.23 -5.60 8.13
N THR A 60 -3.23 -4.93 7.53
CA THR A 60 -3.18 -3.49 7.27
C THR A 60 -2.94 -2.69 8.55
N HIS A 61 -3.68 -2.98 9.62
CA HIS A 61 -3.50 -2.31 10.91
C HIS A 61 -2.18 -2.68 11.59
N LEU A 62 -1.83 -3.97 11.63
CA LEU A 62 -0.60 -4.46 12.27
C LEU A 62 0.64 -3.78 11.68
N VAL A 63 0.75 -3.74 10.35
CA VAL A 63 1.92 -3.14 9.70
C VAL A 63 1.94 -1.63 9.91
N ALA A 64 0.83 -0.93 9.68
CA ALA A 64 0.78 0.53 9.77
C ALA A 64 1.01 1.07 11.19
N LEU A 65 0.56 0.35 12.23
CA LEU A 65 0.70 0.77 13.63
C LEU A 65 2.03 0.36 14.27
N SER A 66 2.70 -0.67 13.74
CA SER A 66 3.92 -1.22 14.33
C SER A 66 5.08 -0.24 14.55
N PRO A 67 5.29 0.83 13.75
CA PRO A 67 6.35 1.80 14.04
C PRO A 67 6.12 2.56 15.35
N GLY A 68 4.86 2.78 15.73
CA GLY A 68 4.48 3.57 16.91
C GLY A 68 4.13 2.74 18.15
N VAL A 69 3.99 1.41 18.03
CA VAL A 69 3.56 0.53 19.11
C VAL A 69 4.51 -0.68 19.20
N PRO A 70 5.64 -0.55 19.93
CA PRO A 70 6.68 -1.58 19.96
C PRO A 70 6.28 -2.83 20.76
N ASN A 71 5.37 -2.70 21.72
CA ASN A 71 4.91 -3.82 22.55
C ASN A 71 3.88 -4.68 21.78
N PRO A 72 4.17 -5.98 21.50
CA PRO A 72 3.26 -6.84 20.73
C PRO A 72 1.87 -7.00 21.36
N ARG A 73 1.77 -6.96 22.70
CA ARG A 73 0.49 -7.08 23.40
C ARG A 73 -0.36 -5.83 23.22
N GLU A 74 0.24 -4.65 23.40
CA GLU A 74 -0.43 -3.37 23.17
C GLU A 74 -0.86 -3.23 21.70
N LEU A 75 0.00 -3.64 20.76
CA LEU A 75 -0.34 -3.66 19.32
C LEU A 75 -1.54 -4.57 19.05
N THR A 76 -1.56 -5.77 19.64
CA THR A 76 -2.68 -6.71 19.52
C THR A 76 -4.00 -6.09 20.03
N GLU A 77 -3.98 -5.52 21.23
CA GLU A 77 -5.16 -4.89 21.85
C GLU A 77 -5.65 -3.69 21.04
N LEU A 78 -4.73 -2.88 20.49
CA LEU A 78 -5.07 -1.74 19.65
C LEU A 78 -5.70 -2.18 18.31
N VAL A 79 -5.12 -3.18 17.63
CA VAL A 79 -5.68 -3.72 16.39
C VAL A 79 -7.05 -4.35 16.63
N TRP A 80 -7.21 -5.10 17.72
CA TRP A 80 -8.52 -5.64 18.12
C TRP A 80 -9.57 -4.53 18.24
N ARG A 81 -9.24 -3.46 18.99
CA ARG A 81 -10.16 -2.34 19.20
C ARG A 81 -10.53 -1.65 17.89
N LYS A 82 -9.59 -1.53 16.94
CA LYS A 82 -9.85 -0.95 15.61
C LYS A 82 -10.76 -1.82 14.75
N LEU A 83 -10.62 -3.14 14.84
CA LEU A 83 -11.39 -4.10 14.03
C LEU A 83 -12.79 -4.42 14.59
N ARG A 84 -12.90 -4.53 15.91
CA ARG A 84 -14.09 -5.08 16.58
C ARG A 84 -14.70 -4.14 17.61
N GLY A 85 -13.97 -3.10 18.04
CA GLY A 85 -14.31 -2.34 19.24
C GLY A 85 -14.02 -3.10 20.54
N GLY A 86 -14.13 -2.40 21.67
CA GLY A 86 -14.00 -2.98 23.00
C GLY A 86 -12.59 -3.52 23.34
N SER A 87 -12.55 -4.41 24.33
CA SER A 87 -11.32 -5.05 24.83
C SER A 87 -11.10 -6.41 24.17
N CYS A 88 -9.83 -6.72 23.86
CA CYS A 88 -9.44 -8.03 23.36
C CYS A 88 -9.57 -9.09 24.46
N PRO A 89 -10.21 -10.25 24.20
CA PRO A 89 -10.19 -11.38 25.13
C PRO A 89 -8.74 -11.76 25.49
N ASN A 90 -8.48 -12.03 26.77
CA ASN A 90 -7.10 -12.25 27.25
C ASN A 90 -6.42 -13.44 26.55
N GLU A 91 -7.15 -14.52 26.27
CA GLU A 91 -6.61 -15.69 25.56
C GLU A 91 -6.14 -15.34 24.14
N ALA A 92 -7.00 -14.66 23.36
CA ALA A 92 -6.65 -14.16 22.02
C ALA A 92 -5.48 -13.17 22.07
N ALA A 93 -5.48 -12.26 23.04
CA ALA A 93 -4.40 -11.30 23.22
C ALA A 93 -3.05 -11.99 23.48
N VAL A 94 -3.02 -13.03 24.33
CA VAL A 94 -1.82 -13.82 24.62
C VAL A 94 -1.35 -14.58 23.39
N ALA A 95 -2.25 -15.29 22.69
CA ALA A 95 -1.90 -16.09 21.53
C ALA A 95 -1.33 -15.25 20.38
N ILE A 96 -2.05 -14.18 19.99
CA ILE A 96 -1.65 -13.30 18.89
C ILE A 96 -0.35 -12.55 19.22
N SER A 97 -0.23 -12.01 20.44
CA SER A 97 0.98 -11.28 20.83
C SER A 97 2.23 -12.16 20.93
N GLY A 98 2.06 -13.47 21.22
CA GLY A 98 3.13 -14.46 21.16
C GLY A 98 3.69 -14.61 19.74
N HIS A 99 2.82 -14.76 18.73
CA HIS A 99 3.24 -14.84 17.34
C HIS A 99 3.84 -13.52 16.82
N LEU A 100 3.26 -12.39 17.19
CA LEU A 100 3.83 -11.07 16.85
C LEU A 100 5.23 -10.90 17.43
N ARG A 101 5.47 -11.33 18.69
CA ARG A 101 6.80 -11.29 19.29
C ARG A 101 7.81 -12.13 18.50
N ALA A 102 7.41 -13.33 18.06
CA ALA A 102 8.26 -14.19 17.25
C ALA A 102 8.62 -13.52 15.91
N ILE A 103 7.66 -12.88 15.23
CA ILE A 103 7.91 -12.13 13.99
C ILE A 103 8.82 -10.92 14.25
N LEU A 104 8.50 -10.12 15.27
CA LEU A 104 9.20 -8.88 15.56
C LEU A 104 10.62 -9.09 16.08
N SER A 105 10.95 -10.29 16.58
CA SER A 105 12.31 -10.68 16.97
C SER A 105 13.10 -11.39 15.85
N ALA A 106 12.50 -11.59 14.67
CA ALA A 106 13.17 -12.25 13.55
C ALA A 106 14.28 -11.36 12.94
N GLY A 107 15.55 -11.66 13.23
CA GLY A 107 16.72 -10.97 12.64
C GLY A 107 17.97 -11.12 13.51
N ASP A 108 19.15 -11.19 12.91
CA ASP A 108 20.41 -11.43 13.65
C ASP A 108 21.14 -10.15 14.08
N ASP A 109 20.91 -9.03 13.40
CA ASP A 109 21.50 -7.73 13.76
C ASP A 109 20.53 -6.60 13.43
N GLU A 110 19.87 -6.07 14.47
CA GLU A 110 18.92 -4.97 14.36
C GLU A 110 19.60 -3.66 13.90
N ALA A 111 20.81 -3.38 14.39
CA ALA A 111 21.54 -2.16 14.06
C ALA A 111 22.05 -2.18 12.61
N GLN A 112 22.51 -3.32 12.12
CA GLN A 112 22.86 -3.48 10.71
C GLN A 112 21.61 -3.38 9.83
N SER A 113 20.52 -4.06 10.18
CA SER A 113 19.27 -4.01 9.41
C SER A 113 18.72 -2.58 9.32
N ALA A 114 18.73 -1.83 10.42
CA ALA A 114 18.29 -0.44 10.45
C ALA A 114 19.16 0.44 9.54
N ARG A 115 20.49 0.30 9.61
CA ARG A 115 21.41 1.02 8.73
C ARG A 115 21.17 0.71 7.25
N GLN A 116 20.96 -0.56 6.90
CA GLN A 116 20.68 -0.92 5.52
C GLN A 116 19.34 -0.38 5.03
N LEU A 117 18.31 -0.39 5.88
CA LEU A 117 17.01 0.17 5.54
C LEU A 117 17.09 1.69 5.33
N GLU A 118 17.82 2.40 6.19
CA GLU A 118 18.06 3.83 6.03
C GLU A 118 18.80 4.15 4.72
N LEU A 119 19.81 3.35 4.34
CA LEU A 119 20.50 3.49 3.06
C LEU A 119 19.55 3.31 1.86
N ARG A 120 18.52 2.46 1.99
CA ARG A 120 17.50 2.21 0.96
C ARG A 120 16.42 3.28 0.90
N THR A 121 16.15 3.97 2.01
CA THR A 121 15.20 5.09 2.05
C THR A 121 15.70 6.28 1.23
N ARG A 122 17.02 6.54 1.27
CA ARG A 122 17.61 7.75 0.69
C ARG A 122 17.34 7.94 -0.81
N PRO A 123 17.58 6.96 -1.71
CA PRO A 123 17.35 7.15 -3.15
C PRO A 123 15.90 7.53 -3.48
N LEU A 124 14.93 6.85 -2.85
CA LEU A 124 13.51 7.15 -3.06
C LEU A 124 13.16 8.57 -2.58
N ARG A 125 13.68 8.96 -1.41
CA ARG A 125 13.48 10.30 -0.87
C ARG A 125 14.07 11.38 -1.76
N GLU A 126 15.31 11.20 -2.24
CA GLU A 126 15.98 12.14 -3.14
C GLU A 126 15.22 12.25 -4.48
N GLN A 127 14.75 11.13 -5.04
CA GLN A 127 13.91 11.14 -6.24
C GLN A 127 12.56 11.84 -6.01
N TRP A 128 11.95 11.62 -4.83
CA TRP A 128 10.71 12.28 -4.45
C TRP A 128 10.89 13.79 -4.33
N GLU A 129 11.92 14.26 -3.62
CA GLU A 129 12.22 15.68 -3.47
C GLU A 129 12.44 16.35 -4.84
N ALA A 130 13.05 15.64 -5.79
CA ALA A 130 13.30 16.13 -7.14
C ALA A 130 12.06 16.17 -8.06
N ARG A 131 11.15 15.18 -7.99
CA ARG A 131 10.07 15.00 -8.99
C ARG A 131 8.66 14.85 -8.40
N GLY A 132 8.53 14.40 -7.16
CA GLY A 132 7.26 14.15 -6.46
C GLY A 132 6.32 15.36 -6.44
N PRO A 133 6.77 16.58 -6.07
CA PRO A 133 5.91 17.75 -6.07
C PRO A 133 5.29 18.08 -7.43
N GLY A 134 6.06 17.91 -8.52
CA GLY A 134 5.57 18.09 -9.89
C GLY A 134 4.56 17.02 -10.27
N LEU A 135 4.87 15.76 -9.96
CA LEU A 135 3.99 14.62 -10.20
C LEU A 135 2.63 14.79 -9.50
N MET A 136 2.62 15.15 -8.22
CA MET A 136 1.37 15.35 -7.47
C MET A 136 0.57 16.55 -7.96
N ARG A 137 1.23 17.64 -8.39
CA ARG A 137 0.54 18.77 -9.02
C ARG A 137 -0.15 18.34 -10.31
N ALA A 138 0.57 17.66 -11.20
CA ALA A 138 0.00 17.14 -12.44
C ALA A 138 -1.18 16.20 -12.18
N LEU A 139 -1.09 15.34 -11.15
CA LEU A 139 -2.20 14.47 -10.75
C LEU A 139 -3.46 15.26 -10.37
N ALA A 140 -3.34 16.33 -9.58
CA ALA A 140 -4.47 17.19 -9.25
C ALA A 140 -5.09 17.85 -10.49
N ASP A 141 -4.28 18.26 -11.47
CA ASP A 141 -4.75 18.89 -12.71
C ASP A 141 -5.54 17.92 -13.61
N PHE A 142 -5.23 16.63 -13.53
CA PHE A 142 -5.93 15.55 -14.23
C PHE A 142 -7.07 14.92 -13.42
N THR A 143 -7.20 15.20 -12.13
CA THR A 143 -8.24 14.61 -11.25
C THR A 143 -9.02 15.70 -10.50
N GLU A 144 -9.10 15.60 -9.16
CA GLU A 144 -9.65 16.63 -8.27
C GLU A 144 -8.60 17.01 -7.22
N PRO A 145 -8.43 18.31 -6.90
CA PRO A 145 -7.45 18.73 -5.90
C PRO A 145 -7.66 18.09 -4.52
N ASP A 146 -8.92 17.87 -4.13
CA ASP A 146 -9.30 17.30 -2.83
C ASP A 146 -8.93 15.80 -2.71
N LEU A 147 -8.56 15.15 -3.81
CA LEU A 147 -8.02 13.79 -3.79
C LEU A 147 -6.63 13.73 -3.13
N LEU A 148 -5.92 14.86 -3.10
CA LEU A 148 -4.55 14.91 -2.56
C LEU A 148 -4.56 15.20 -1.06
N VAL A 149 -3.70 14.47 -0.35
CA VAL A 149 -3.40 14.75 1.05
C VAL A 149 -2.42 15.90 1.21
N GLU A 150 -2.57 16.67 2.29
CA GLU A 150 -1.62 17.73 2.64
C GLU A 150 -0.35 17.17 3.30
N ARG A 151 -0.47 16.07 4.04
CA ARG A 151 0.60 15.43 4.81
C ARG A 151 0.42 13.92 4.74
N ALA A 152 1.50 13.15 4.80
CA ALA A 152 1.43 11.70 4.96
C ALA A 152 2.70 11.12 5.57
N ASP A 153 2.59 9.95 6.19
CA ASP A 153 3.75 9.16 6.62
C ASP A 153 4.14 8.14 5.54
N VAL A 154 5.43 8.03 5.24
CA VAL A 154 5.99 7.01 4.34
C VAL A 154 6.75 5.99 5.16
N LEU A 155 6.18 4.80 5.30
CA LEU A 155 6.78 3.65 5.96
C LEU A 155 7.62 2.88 4.94
N VAL A 156 8.92 3.14 4.94
CA VAL A 156 9.86 2.39 4.11
C VAL A 156 10.20 1.08 4.81
N VAL A 157 9.98 -0.03 4.11
CA VAL A 157 10.23 -1.38 4.61
C VAL A 157 11.30 -2.10 3.81
N SER A 158 11.93 -3.11 4.41
CA SER A 158 12.90 -3.95 3.72
C SER A 158 12.23 -4.69 2.56
N PRO A 159 12.91 -4.87 1.41
CA PRO A 159 12.33 -5.49 0.24
C PRO A 159 12.10 -6.98 0.48
N ALA A 160 10.85 -7.36 0.71
CA ALA A 160 10.44 -8.74 0.88
C ALA A 160 9.98 -9.34 -0.45
N THR A 161 9.27 -8.62 -1.31
CA THR A 161 8.73 -9.17 -2.58
C THR A 161 9.31 -8.51 -3.83
N GLY A 162 10.18 -7.51 -3.69
CA GLY A 162 10.90 -6.90 -4.80
C GLY A 162 10.23 -5.66 -5.40
N GLY A 163 9.47 -4.92 -4.60
CA GLY A 163 8.80 -3.68 -5.02
C GLY A 163 7.32 -3.57 -4.60
N ASP A 164 6.92 -4.20 -3.49
CA ASP A 164 5.55 -4.03 -2.99
C ASP A 164 5.28 -2.63 -2.43
N GLY A 165 4.00 -2.29 -2.35
CA GLY A 165 3.55 -1.09 -1.65
C GLY A 165 2.05 -1.13 -1.35
N ARG A 166 1.63 -0.40 -0.32
CA ARG A 166 0.21 -0.32 0.05
C ARG A 166 -0.14 1.01 0.72
N ALA A 167 -1.29 1.57 0.34
CA ALA A 167 -1.86 2.73 1.02
C ALA A 167 -2.58 2.30 2.31
N HIS A 168 -2.44 3.11 3.35
CA HIS A 168 -3.05 2.92 4.65
C HIS A 168 -3.89 4.17 4.98
N ALA A 169 -5.00 4.35 4.24
CA ALA A 169 -5.85 5.56 4.29
C ALA A 169 -6.27 5.95 5.72
N LEU A 170 -6.73 4.99 6.53
CA LEU A 170 -7.08 5.20 7.95
C LEU A 170 -5.98 5.79 8.83
N TYR A 171 -4.73 5.71 8.39
CA TYR A 171 -3.54 6.21 9.09
C TYR A 171 -2.84 7.33 8.34
N ASN A 172 -3.40 7.76 7.21
CA ASN A 172 -2.81 8.75 6.32
C ASN A 172 -1.32 8.44 6.03
N SER A 173 -1.05 7.16 5.77
CA SER A 173 0.31 6.65 5.56
C SER A 173 0.37 5.68 4.41
N VAL A 174 1.56 5.48 3.86
CA VAL A 174 1.82 4.49 2.81
C VAL A 174 2.98 3.62 3.26
N ARG A 175 2.93 2.34 2.89
CA ARG A 175 4.06 1.43 2.98
C ARG A 175 4.64 1.21 1.60
N ILE A 176 5.97 1.23 1.50
CA ILE A 176 6.68 0.93 0.26
C ILE A 176 7.99 0.21 0.55
N GLU A 177 8.34 -0.79 -0.26
CA GLU A 177 9.64 -1.44 -0.16
C GLU A 177 10.78 -0.51 -0.60
N GLY A 178 11.78 -0.34 0.26
CA GLY A 178 12.97 0.44 -0.03
C GLY A 178 13.89 -0.30 -1.00
N LEU A 179 13.81 0.05 -2.28
CA LEU A 179 14.72 -0.45 -3.31
C LEU A 179 15.91 0.50 -3.51
N LEU A 180 17.09 -0.04 -3.77
CA LEU A 180 18.28 0.76 -4.09
C LEU A 180 18.21 1.37 -5.50
N ALA A 181 17.41 0.77 -6.37
CA ALA A 181 17.18 1.19 -7.74
C ALA A 181 15.77 0.80 -8.17
N ASN A 182 15.26 1.46 -9.23
CA ASN A 182 13.97 1.09 -9.82
C ASN A 182 14.01 -0.36 -10.31
N ALA A 183 12.98 -1.14 -9.99
CA ALA A 183 12.87 -2.52 -10.46
C ALA A 183 12.74 -2.58 -12.00
N ASP A 184 11.97 -1.67 -12.59
CA ASP A 184 11.91 -1.43 -14.04
C ASP A 184 12.06 0.09 -14.30
N PRO A 185 12.99 0.53 -15.17
CA PRO A 185 13.21 1.95 -15.45
C PRO A 185 12.00 2.65 -16.09
N ARG A 186 11.08 1.92 -16.74
CA ARG A 186 9.84 2.48 -17.30
C ARG A 186 8.81 2.82 -16.23
N LEU A 187 8.98 2.29 -15.03
CA LEU A 187 8.05 2.46 -13.92
C LEU A 187 8.80 2.80 -12.62
N PRO A 188 9.30 4.04 -12.48
CA PRO A 188 10.09 4.45 -11.33
C PRO A 188 9.36 4.36 -9.99
N GLU A 189 10.12 4.14 -8.91
CA GLU A 189 9.59 4.01 -7.55
C GLU A 189 8.90 5.29 -7.05
N VAL A 190 9.36 6.46 -7.51
CA VAL A 190 8.70 7.75 -7.23
C VAL A 190 7.27 7.81 -7.79
N VAL A 191 7.00 7.13 -8.91
CA VAL A 191 5.65 7.03 -9.49
C VAL A 191 4.79 6.10 -8.65
N ARG A 192 5.34 4.96 -8.17
CA ARG A 192 4.64 4.09 -7.22
C ARG A 192 4.28 4.84 -5.94
N LEU A 193 5.21 5.62 -5.38
CA LEU A 193 4.93 6.42 -4.19
C LEU A 193 3.79 7.42 -4.44
N GLY A 194 3.81 8.14 -5.57
CA GLY A 194 2.71 9.04 -5.95
C GLY A 194 1.37 8.31 -6.10
N TRP A 195 1.37 7.11 -6.68
CA TRP A 195 0.19 6.26 -6.81
C TRP A 195 -0.39 5.84 -5.46
N LEU A 196 0.46 5.45 -4.50
CA LEU A 196 0.03 5.09 -3.15
C LEU A 196 -0.57 6.31 -2.41
N LEU A 197 0.04 7.49 -2.55
CA LEU A 197 -0.42 8.73 -1.92
C LEU A 197 -1.78 9.19 -2.48
N ALA A 198 -2.01 8.98 -3.78
CA ALA A 198 -3.27 9.32 -4.46
C ALA A 198 -4.51 8.59 -3.91
N GLN A 199 -4.30 7.53 -3.12
CA GLN A 199 -5.38 6.70 -2.59
C GLN A 199 -5.84 7.14 -1.19
N LEU A 200 -5.05 7.96 -0.49
CA LEU A 200 -5.24 8.20 0.96
C LEU A 200 -6.53 8.93 1.32
N ASN A 201 -7.02 9.83 0.46
CA ASN A 201 -8.29 10.53 0.69
C ASN A 201 -9.51 9.79 0.16
N LEU A 202 -9.37 8.64 -0.52
CA LEU A 202 -10.51 7.97 -1.16
C LEU A 202 -11.60 7.52 -0.18
N GLU A 203 -11.27 7.34 1.10
CA GLU A 203 -12.23 6.98 2.14
C GLU A 203 -13.10 8.16 2.60
N LEU A 204 -12.75 9.41 2.25
CA LEU A 204 -13.55 10.58 2.60
C LEU A 204 -14.97 10.47 1.99
N PRO A 205 -16.04 10.89 2.71
CA PRO A 205 -17.41 10.72 2.25
C PRO A 205 -17.67 11.28 0.84
N ILE A 206 -17.03 12.41 0.50
CA ILE A 206 -17.13 13.04 -0.82
C ILE A 206 -16.71 12.13 -1.99
N PHE A 207 -15.92 11.09 -1.74
CA PHE A 207 -15.50 10.10 -2.73
C PHE A 207 -16.12 8.71 -2.50
N SER A 208 -16.32 8.32 -1.24
CA SER A 208 -16.66 6.94 -0.87
C SER A 208 -18.16 6.62 -0.84
N GLU A 209 -19.05 7.61 -0.70
CA GLU A 209 -20.49 7.39 -0.47
C GLU A 209 -21.20 6.55 -1.55
N GLN A 210 -20.67 6.54 -2.78
CA GLN A 210 -21.30 5.88 -3.92
C GLN A 210 -20.76 4.48 -4.22
N VAL A 211 -19.81 3.99 -3.41
CA VAL A 211 -19.12 2.72 -3.61
C VAL A 211 -19.19 1.89 -2.33
N ASP A 212 -19.28 0.56 -2.47
CA ASP A 212 -19.18 -0.35 -1.32
C ASP A 212 -17.81 -0.21 -0.65
N GLN A 213 -17.81 0.11 0.65
CA GLN A 213 -16.58 0.28 1.44
C GLN A 213 -15.65 -0.94 1.39
N ARG A 214 -16.18 -2.15 1.18
CA ARG A 214 -15.36 -3.38 1.06
C ARG A 214 -14.61 -3.45 -0.26
N ARG A 215 -15.12 -2.81 -1.32
CA ARG A 215 -14.48 -2.78 -2.65
C ARG A 215 -13.61 -1.54 -2.85
N LEU A 216 -13.88 -0.47 -2.10
CA LEU A 216 -13.23 0.82 -2.25
C LEU A 216 -11.68 0.76 -2.26
N PRO A 217 -10.98 0.00 -1.40
CA PRO A 217 -9.52 -0.06 -1.45
C PRO A 217 -9.01 -0.56 -2.80
N ARG A 218 -9.57 -1.67 -3.29
CA ARG A 218 -9.21 -2.27 -4.58
C ARG A 218 -9.59 -1.38 -5.76
N LEU A 219 -10.78 -0.77 -5.68
CA LEU A 219 -11.24 0.18 -6.70
C LEU A 219 -10.31 1.40 -6.76
N GLY A 220 -9.87 1.89 -5.61
CA GLY A 220 -8.95 3.02 -5.50
C GLY A 220 -7.59 2.75 -6.13
N GLU A 221 -7.03 1.56 -5.88
CA GLU A 221 -5.80 1.07 -6.53
C GLU A 221 -5.93 1.15 -8.07
N LEU A 222 -7.04 0.66 -8.62
CA LEU A 222 -7.29 0.61 -10.06
C LEU A 222 -7.62 1.98 -10.66
N ALA A 223 -8.44 2.79 -9.98
CA ALA A 223 -8.91 4.09 -10.47
C ALA A 223 -7.78 5.13 -10.52
N THR A 224 -6.87 5.09 -9.55
CA THR A 224 -5.75 6.04 -9.48
C THR A 224 -4.60 5.68 -10.42
N LEU A 225 -4.56 4.46 -10.97
CA LEU A 225 -3.46 3.98 -11.80
C LEU A 225 -3.34 4.71 -13.16
N PRO A 226 -4.40 4.85 -13.99
CA PRO A 226 -4.29 5.66 -15.20
C PRO A 226 -3.99 7.14 -14.91
N ALA A 227 -4.53 7.66 -13.80
CA ALA A 227 -4.36 9.05 -13.40
C ALA A 227 -2.90 9.38 -13.04
N ILE A 228 -2.27 8.54 -12.21
CA ILE A 228 -0.87 8.75 -11.83
C ILE A 228 0.08 8.50 -13.01
N LEU A 229 -0.22 7.54 -13.90
CA LEU A 229 0.59 7.32 -15.10
C LEU A 229 0.46 8.49 -16.09
N ARG A 230 -0.72 9.10 -16.22
CA ARG A 230 -0.89 10.34 -16.99
C ARG A 230 -0.09 11.49 -16.39
N ALA A 231 -0.14 11.64 -15.07
CA ALA A 231 0.63 12.66 -14.36
C ALA A 231 2.15 12.43 -14.51
N ALA A 232 2.58 11.17 -14.44
CA ALA A 232 3.97 10.78 -14.63
C ALA A 232 4.46 11.04 -16.06
N GLU A 233 3.60 10.85 -17.07
CA GLU A 233 3.89 11.21 -18.45
C GLU A 233 4.09 12.72 -18.63
N GLU A 234 3.24 13.54 -18.01
CA GLU A 234 3.36 15.01 -18.03
C GLU A 234 4.69 15.49 -17.43
N VAL A 235 5.22 14.77 -16.45
CA VAL A 235 6.53 15.05 -15.84
C VAL A 235 7.62 14.09 -16.33
N GLU A 236 7.49 13.49 -17.51
CA GLU A 236 8.52 12.69 -18.19
C GLU A 236 9.11 11.54 -17.34
N LEU A 237 8.34 10.95 -16.43
CA LEU A 237 8.76 9.84 -15.56
C LEU A 237 8.34 8.46 -16.10
N ALA A 238 7.20 8.38 -16.78
CA ALA A 238 6.65 7.16 -17.35
C ALA A 238 5.78 7.50 -18.57
N ARG A 239 5.14 6.52 -19.20
CA ARG A 239 4.14 6.72 -20.25
C ARG A 239 2.79 6.18 -19.84
N LEU A 240 1.70 6.78 -20.31
CA LEU A 240 0.38 6.20 -20.18
C LEU A 240 0.07 5.36 -21.43
N ASP A 241 0.35 4.07 -21.35
CA ASP A 241 -0.04 3.08 -22.37
C ASP A 241 -0.43 1.75 -21.73
N ALA A 242 -1.04 0.87 -22.54
CA ALA A 242 -1.52 -0.43 -22.05
C ALA A 242 -0.39 -1.31 -21.49
N ALA A 243 0.82 -1.20 -22.06
CA ALA A 243 1.99 -1.96 -21.61
C ALA A 243 2.46 -1.51 -20.23
N THR A 244 2.46 -0.20 -19.95
CA THR A 244 2.86 0.37 -18.66
C THR A 244 1.78 0.13 -17.59
N VAL A 245 0.50 0.18 -17.96
CA VAL A 245 -0.60 -0.23 -17.06
C VAL A 245 -0.44 -1.69 -16.67
N GLN A 246 -0.20 -2.60 -17.62
CA GLN A 246 0.03 -4.01 -17.34
C GLN A 246 1.27 -4.22 -16.45
N LEU A 247 2.37 -3.54 -16.79
CA LEU A 247 3.60 -3.59 -15.99
C LEU A 247 3.38 -3.19 -14.54
N ALA A 248 2.58 -2.14 -14.30
CA ALA A 248 2.23 -1.69 -12.96
C ALA A 248 1.34 -2.69 -12.21
N LEU A 249 0.32 -3.25 -12.87
CA LEU A 249 -0.52 -4.29 -12.29
C LEU A 249 0.32 -5.48 -11.79
N ASP A 250 1.26 -5.94 -12.61
CA ASP A 250 2.11 -7.09 -12.29
C ASP A 250 3.17 -6.76 -11.22
N SER A 251 3.91 -5.66 -11.43
CA SER A 251 5.08 -5.31 -10.61
C SER A 251 4.72 -4.71 -9.26
N TRP A 252 3.56 -4.07 -9.14
CA TRP A 252 3.07 -3.51 -7.88
C TRP A 252 2.09 -4.46 -7.19
N HIS A 253 1.90 -5.67 -7.74
CA HIS A 253 1.03 -6.71 -7.21
C HIS A 253 -0.41 -6.24 -6.93
N ILE A 254 -0.95 -5.40 -7.84
CA ILE A 254 -2.30 -4.86 -7.74
C ILE A 254 -3.27 -6.02 -7.89
N THR A 255 -4.09 -6.24 -6.86
CA THR A 255 -5.04 -7.36 -6.91
C THR A 255 -6.20 -6.96 -7.81
N ALA A 256 -6.32 -7.57 -8.97
CA ALA A 256 -7.35 -7.21 -9.96
C ALA A 256 -8.22 -8.40 -10.37
N PRO A 257 -9.50 -8.20 -10.75
CA PRO A 257 -10.33 -9.30 -11.21
C PRO A 257 -9.67 -9.91 -12.47
N PRO A 258 -9.83 -11.22 -12.72
CA PRO A 258 -9.19 -11.91 -13.85
C PRO A 258 -9.88 -11.55 -15.17
N LEU A 259 -9.87 -10.28 -15.54
CA LEU A 259 -10.38 -9.74 -16.79
C LEU A 259 -9.22 -9.68 -17.79
N ALA A 260 -9.34 -10.45 -18.88
CA ALA A 260 -8.29 -10.58 -19.89
C ALA A 260 -7.85 -9.23 -20.50
N GLU A 261 -8.74 -8.23 -20.50
CA GLU A 261 -8.52 -6.91 -21.10
C GLU A 261 -8.56 -5.78 -20.06
N LEU A 262 -8.17 -6.05 -18.81
CA LEU A 262 -8.20 -5.04 -17.76
C LEU A 262 -7.43 -3.74 -18.11
N PRO A 263 -6.20 -3.76 -18.67
CA PRO A 263 -5.52 -2.54 -19.08
C PRO A 263 -6.34 -1.70 -20.07
N ALA A 264 -6.97 -2.34 -21.06
CA ALA A 264 -7.81 -1.66 -22.05
C ALA A 264 -9.07 -1.06 -21.41
N LEU A 265 -9.71 -1.79 -20.49
CA LEU A 265 -10.85 -1.31 -19.72
C LEU A 265 -10.49 -0.05 -18.91
N LEU A 266 -9.37 -0.07 -18.19
CA LEU A 266 -8.92 1.07 -17.38
C LEU A 266 -8.60 2.30 -18.24
N LEU A 267 -7.95 2.12 -19.39
CA LEU A 267 -7.67 3.21 -20.32
C LEU A 267 -8.94 3.78 -20.97
N SER A 268 -9.91 2.92 -21.32
CA SER A 268 -11.21 3.34 -21.84
C SER A 268 -12.01 4.15 -20.81
N TRP A 269 -12.05 3.67 -19.56
CA TRP A 269 -12.67 4.39 -18.45
C TRP A 269 -12.00 5.75 -18.23
N TRP A 270 -10.66 5.78 -18.20
CA TRP A 270 -9.90 7.02 -18.01
C TRP A 270 -10.12 8.03 -19.13
N SER A 271 -10.17 7.58 -20.39
CA SER A 271 -10.46 8.43 -21.54
C SER A 271 -11.86 9.07 -21.43
N THR A 272 -12.85 8.28 -21.01
CA THR A 272 -14.21 8.75 -20.79
C THR A 272 -14.27 9.78 -19.66
N TYR A 273 -13.56 9.51 -18.56
CA TYR A 273 -13.41 10.46 -17.45
C TYR A 273 -12.78 11.77 -17.93
N GLN A 274 -11.68 11.75 -18.68
CA GLN A 274 -11.01 12.97 -19.16
C GLN A 274 -11.89 13.80 -20.10
N ALA A 275 -12.72 13.15 -20.92
CA ALA A 275 -13.61 13.85 -21.84
C ALA A 275 -14.72 14.64 -21.12
N GLY A 276 -15.26 14.09 -20.03
CA GLY A 276 -16.38 14.71 -19.30
C GLY A 276 -15.99 15.44 -18.01
N ARG A 277 -14.83 15.10 -17.43
CA ARG A 277 -14.38 15.48 -16.08
C ARG A 277 -15.51 15.50 -15.03
N PRO A 278 -16.31 14.42 -14.91
CA PRO A 278 -17.33 14.35 -13.88
C PRO A 278 -16.66 14.37 -12.49
N ARG A 279 -17.46 14.51 -11.43
CA ARG A 279 -16.97 14.34 -10.06
C ARG A 279 -16.29 12.98 -9.89
N TRP A 280 -15.19 12.92 -9.16
CA TRP A 280 -14.39 11.70 -8.98
C TRP A 280 -15.21 10.56 -8.37
N ALA A 281 -16.11 10.84 -7.44
CA ALA A 281 -17.06 9.86 -6.89
C ALA A 281 -17.93 9.20 -7.97
N ILE A 282 -18.38 9.97 -8.98
CA ILE A 282 -19.17 9.46 -10.10
C ILE A 282 -18.28 8.59 -11.00
N ALA A 283 -17.04 9.02 -11.24
CA ALA A 283 -16.07 8.26 -12.01
C ALA A 283 -15.72 6.91 -11.36
N LEU A 284 -15.52 6.89 -10.04
CA LEU A 284 -15.29 5.68 -9.24
C LEU A 284 -16.47 4.71 -9.36
N ARG A 285 -17.71 5.21 -9.16
CA ARG A 285 -18.91 4.39 -9.31
C ARG A 285 -19.02 3.79 -10.71
N ALA A 286 -18.72 4.55 -11.76
CA ALA A 286 -18.73 4.05 -13.13
C ALA A 286 -17.70 2.92 -13.33
N LEU A 287 -16.49 3.07 -12.77
CA LEU A 287 -15.47 2.02 -12.83
C LEU A 287 -15.92 0.75 -12.07
N ASP A 288 -16.51 0.90 -10.88
CA ASP A 288 -17.04 -0.23 -10.10
C ASP A 288 -18.04 -1.05 -10.92
N GLN A 289 -18.98 -0.36 -11.60
CA GLN A 289 -19.97 -1.00 -12.48
C GLN A 289 -19.32 -1.74 -13.66
N MET A 290 -18.31 -1.15 -14.29
CA MET A 290 -17.57 -1.77 -15.39
C MET A 290 -16.83 -3.04 -14.93
N LEU A 291 -16.28 -3.04 -13.70
CA LEU A 291 -15.56 -4.19 -13.14
C LEU A 291 -16.47 -5.33 -12.68
N THR A 292 -17.70 -5.02 -12.25
CA THR A 292 -18.68 -6.04 -11.80
C THR A 292 -19.57 -6.57 -12.92
N GLY A 293 -19.46 -6.03 -14.13
CA GLY A 293 -20.12 -6.57 -15.31
C GLY A 293 -21.53 -6.05 -15.61
N GLY A 294 -21.94 -4.90 -15.03
CA GLY A 294 -23.25 -4.26 -15.32
C GLY A 294 -24.47 -4.99 -14.78
#